data_AF-A0A453RPN7-F1
#
_entry.id   AF-A0A453RPN7-F1
#
_cell.length_a   1.000
_cell.length_b   1.000
_cell.length_c   1.000
_cell.angle_alpha   90.00
_cell.angle_beta   90.00
_cell.angle_gamma   90.00
#
_symmetry.space_group_name_H-M   'P 1'
#
loop_
_entity.id
_entity.type
_entity.pdbx_description
1 polymer ?
#
loop_
_entity_poly.entity_id
_entity_poly.type
_entity_poly.pdbx_seq_one_letter_code
_entity_poly.pdbx_strand_id
1 'polypeptide(L)'
;EARRERAKHSLERYMHYYERWASNQTSRQKAIADLQKAEKEQLAKLTEIYGIPETQLKFIIEAWSQIIECRRVLQWTYAYGYYLEDKVKSGFFEYLQGEAESGLERLHQCAEKDLLAFLPFSKHDTTEDHPSPAEFGEFRVKLAGLTRYNSELL
;
A
#
# COMPACT_ATOMS: atom_id res chain seq x y z
N GLU A 1 38.90 15.08 -14.51
CA GLU A 1 37.49 14.65 -14.42
C GLU A 1 37.20 13.45 -13.53
N ALA A 2 37.91 12.32 -13.62
CA ALA A 2 37.46 11.02 -13.08
C ALA A 2 37.08 10.95 -11.58
N ARG A 3 37.72 11.75 -10.70
CA ARG A 3 37.36 11.83 -9.27
C ARG A 3 36.00 12.53 -9.06
N ARG A 4 35.69 13.52 -9.89
CA ARG A 4 34.42 14.27 -9.86
C ARG A 4 33.26 13.39 -10.32
N GLU A 5 33.45 12.64 -11.41
CA GLU A 5 32.43 11.70 -11.91
C GLU A 5 32.14 10.55 -10.93
N ARG A 6 33.18 9.97 -10.31
CA ARG A 6 32.97 8.94 -9.26
C ARG A 6 32.21 9.48 -8.06
N ALA A 7 32.54 10.69 -7.59
CA ALA A 7 31.82 11.32 -6.49
C ALA A 7 30.35 11.61 -6.85
N LYS A 8 30.10 12.04 -8.09
CA LYS A 8 28.75 12.28 -8.61
C LYS A 8 27.92 10.98 -8.64
N HIS A 9 28.46 9.89 -9.18
CA HIS A 9 27.78 8.60 -9.21
C HIS A 9 27.49 8.03 -7.82
N SER A 10 28.43 8.17 -6.87
CA SER A 10 28.18 7.77 -5.48
C SER A 10 27.03 8.55 -4.84
N LEU A 11 26.94 9.85 -5.12
CA LEU A 11 25.87 10.71 -4.61
C LEU A 11 24.53 10.38 -5.25
N GLU A 12 24.47 10.19 -6.56
CA GLU A 12 23.26 9.77 -7.29
C GLU A 12 22.73 8.44 -6.76
N ARG A 13 23.61 7.46 -6.55
CA ARG A 13 23.24 6.17 -5.94
C ARG A 13 22.65 6.38 -4.55
N TYR A 14 23.32 7.15 -3.69
CA TYR A 14 22.81 7.42 -2.35
C TYR A 14 21.43 8.09 -2.37
N MET A 15 21.25 9.13 -3.20
CA MET A 15 19.97 9.84 -3.33
C MET A 15 18.83 8.90 -3.74
N HIS A 16 19.06 8.03 -4.74
CA HIS A 16 18.06 7.06 -5.19
C HIS A 16 17.54 6.17 -4.04
N TYR A 17 18.44 5.53 -3.28
CA TYR A 17 18.03 4.65 -2.18
C TYR A 17 17.43 5.43 -1.01
N TYR A 18 17.98 6.60 -0.69
CA TYR A 18 17.50 7.43 0.41
C TYR A 18 16.08 7.97 0.15
N GLU A 19 15.81 8.48 -1.05
CA GLU A 19 14.48 9.00 -1.42
C GLU A 19 13.41 7.92 -1.32
N ARG A 20 13.72 6.69 -1.76
CA ARG A 20 12.81 5.54 -1.68
C ARG A 20 12.60 5.04 -0.26
N TRP A 21 13.66 5.02 0.56
CA TRP A 21 13.56 4.74 1.99
C TRP A 21 12.66 5.76 2.69
N ALA A 22 12.88 7.05 2.44
CA ALA A 22 12.13 8.14 3.05
C ALA A 22 10.67 8.17 2.58
N SER A 23 10.44 7.92 1.29
CA SER A 23 9.10 7.81 0.71
C SER A 23 8.29 6.69 1.39
N ASN A 24 8.87 5.49 1.55
CA ASN A 24 8.20 4.39 2.24
C ASN A 24 7.88 4.74 3.70
N GLN A 25 8.78 5.44 4.42
CA GLN A 25 8.50 5.91 5.78
C GLN A 25 7.32 6.88 5.83
N THR A 26 7.30 7.90 4.96
CA THR A 26 6.22 8.89 4.91
C THR A 26 4.89 8.25 4.52
N SER A 27 4.87 7.42 3.48
CA SER A 27 3.68 6.70 3.05
C SER A 27 3.16 5.73 4.12
N ARG A 28 4.07 5.12 4.91
CA ARG A 28 3.68 4.29 6.06
C ARG A 28 2.96 5.10 7.14
N GLN A 29 3.46 6.30 7.48
CA GLN A 29 2.79 7.16 8.45
C GLN A 29 1.39 7.58 7.97
N LYS A 30 1.25 7.88 6.67
CA LYS A 30 -0.06 8.14 6.08
C LYS A 30 -0.99 6.93 6.19
N ALA A 31 -0.52 5.73 5.84
CA ALA A 31 -1.30 4.49 5.95
C ALA A 31 -1.74 4.18 7.40
N ILE A 32 -0.94 4.54 8.41
CA ILE A 32 -1.34 4.43 9.82
C ILE A 32 -2.50 5.40 10.13
N ALA A 33 -2.44 6.63 9.64
CA ALA A 33 -3.54 7.59 9.83
C ALA A 33 -4.82 7.14 9.09
N ASP A 34 -4.68 6.60 7.88
CA ASP A 34 -5.79 6.06 7.09
C ASP A 34 -6.41 4.82 7.76
N LEU A 35 -5.59 3.94 8.35
CA LEU A 35 -6.06 2.83 9.18
C LEU A 35 -6.91 3.33 10.35
N GLN A 36 -6.41 4.31 11.10
CA GLN A 36 -7.14 4.87 12.25
C GLN A 36 -8.47 5.51 11.82
N LYS A 37 -8.48 6.16 10.65
CA LYS A 37 -9.71 6.72 10.06
C LYS A 37 -10.68 5.61 9.65
N ALA A 38 -10.18 4.51 9.10
CA ALA A 38 -10.99 3.36 8.76
C ALA A 38 -11.69 2.80 10.00
N GLU A 39 -10.94 2.53 11.08
CA GLU A 39 -11.44 2.01 12.34
C GLU A 39 -12.47 2.93 13.02
N LYS A 40 -12.20 4.24 13.06
CA LYS A 40 -13.04 5.19 13.81
C LYS A 40 -14.29 5.63 13.08
N GLU A 41 -14.29 5.61 11.74
CA GLU A 41 -15.33 6.25 10.96
C GLU A 41 -15.87 5.42 9.79
N GLN A 42 -14.99 4.81 8.99
CA GLN A 42 -15.42 4.20 7.73
C GLN A 42 -16.19 2.90 7.95
N LEU A 43 -15.79 2.07 8.93
CA LEU A 43 -16.50 0.82 9.24
C LEU A 43 -17.94 1.07 9.71
N ALA A 44 -18.15 2.06 10.58
CA ALA A 44 -19.47 2.44 11.06
C ALA A 44 -20.38 2.92 9.91
N LYS A 45 -19.85 3.75 8.99
CA LYS A 45 -20.57 4.22 7.80
C LYS A 45 -20.95 3.07 6.86
N LEU A 46 -20.05 2.12 6.64
CA LEU A 46 -20.36 0.93 5.83
C LEU A 46 -21.42 0.04 6.50
N THR A 47 -21.38 -0.06 7.83
CA THR A 47 -22.40 -0.79 8.60
C THR A 47 -23.78 -0.14 8.43
N GLU A 48 -23.85 1.19 8.46
CA GLU A 48 -25.08 1.96 8.25
C GLU A 48 -25.65 1.78 6.83
N ILE A 49 -24.80 1.83 5.80
CA ILE A 49 -25.22 1.74 4.39
C ILE A 49 -25.63 0.32 4.01
N TYR A 50 -24.83 -0.69 4.39
CA TYR A 50 -24.97 -2.06 3.90
C TYR A 50 -25.60 -3.02 4.92
N GLY A 51 -25.80 -2.60 6.17
CA GLY A 51 -26.27 -3.46 7.26
C GLY A 51 -25.28 -4.56 7.67
N ILE A 52 -24.02 -4.46 7.25
CA ILE A 52 -22.98 -5.46 7.52
C ILE A 52 -22.32 -5.14 8.87
N PRO A 53 -22.28 -6.06 9.84
CA PRO A 53 -21.62 -5.82 11.11
C PRO A 53 -20.13 -5.51 10.95
N GLU A 54 -19.57 -4.60 11.75
CA GLU A 54 -18.14 -4.23 11.72
C GLU A 54 -17.20 -5.45 11.87
N THR A 55 -17.63 -6.49 12.58
CA THR A 55 -16.88 -7.75 12.72
C THR A 55 -16.63 -8.44 11.39
N GLN A 56 -17.51 -8.26 10.41
CA GLN A 56 -17.37 -8.78 9.04
C GLN A 56 -16.60 -7.83 8.11
N LEU A 57 -16.31 -6.59 8.55
CA LEU A 57 -15.56 -5.59 7.80
C LEU A 57 -14.07 -5.55 8.14
N LYS A 58 -13.60 -6.44 9.04
CA LYS A 58 -12.20 -6.54 9.48
C LYS A 58 -11.19 -6.72 8.34
N PHE A 59 -11.61 -7.24 7.19
CA PHE A 59 -10.75 -7.38 6.00
C PHE A 59 -10.17 -6.04 5.52
N ILE A 60 -10.86 -4.92 5.77
CA ILE A 60 -10.36 -3.56 5.46
C ILE A 60 -9.20 -3.19 6.38
N ILE A 61 -9.31 -3.53 7.67
CA ILE A 61 -8.28 -3.28 8.69
C ILE A 61 -7.05 -4.16 8.45
N GLU A 62 -7.27 -5.41 8.07
CA GLU A 62 -6.21 -6.34 7.67
C GLU A 62 -5.45 -5.83 6.44
N ALA A 63 -6.16 -5.29 5.43
CA ALA A 63 -5.54 -4.70 4.25
C ALA A 63 -4.64 -3.50 4.60
N TRP A 64 -5.13 -2.57 5.43
CA TRP A 64 -4.33 -1.44 5.88
C TRP A 64 -3.13 -1.85 6.71
N SER A 65 -3.29 -2.83 7.60
CA SER A 65 -2.19 -3.42 8.38
C SER A 65 -1.13 -4.03 7.46
N GLN A 66 -1.54 -4.77 6.43
CA GLN A 66 -0.64 -5.32 5.43
C GLN A 66 0.10 -4.23 4.65
N ILE A 67 -0.57 -3.15 4.24
CA ILE A 67 0.06 -1.99 3.58
C ILE A 67 1.15 -1.39 4.47
N ILE A 68 0.88 -1.20 5.75
CA ILE A 68 1.84 -0.63 6.73
C ILE A 68 3.08 -1.53 6.84
N GLU A 69 2.87 -2.84 6.90
CA GLU A 69 3.96 -3.82 6.98
C GLU A 69 4.76 -3.89 5.67
N CYS A 70 4.11 -3.91 4.50
CA CYS A 70 4.79 -3.84 3.21
C CYS A 70 5.67 -2.59 3.09
N ARG A 71 5.17 -1.41 3.50
CA ARG A 71 5.96 -0.16 3.48
C ARG A 71 7.17 -0.25 4.41
N ARG A 72 7.02 -0.87 5.59
CA ARG A 72 8.13 -1.09 6.53
C ARG A 72 9.18 -2.01 5.91
N VAL A 73 8.78 -3.13 5.32
CA VAL A 73 9.72 -4.06 4.68
C VAL A 73 10.42 -3.38 3.51
N LEU A 74 9.68 -2.73 2.61
CA LEU A 74 10.24 -2.02 1.45
C LEU A 74 11.25 -0.94 1.87
N GLN A 75 10.96 -0.16 2.91
CA GLN A 75 11.93 0.77 3.48
C GLN A 75 13.27 0.08 3.78
N TRP A 76 13.26 -1.07 4.46
CA TRP A 76 14.47 -1.83 4.76
C TRP A 76 15.09 -2.51 3.54
N THR A 77 14.30 -2.90 2.53
CA THR A 77 14.85 -3.41 1.28
C THR A 77 15.70 -2.35 0.56
N TYR A 78 15.31 -1.08 0.58
CA TYR A 78 16.14 0.00 0.01
C TYR A 78 17.42 0.22 0.81
N ALA A 79 17.37 0.15 2.14
CA ALA A 79 18.59 0.21 2.95
C ALA A 79 19.53 -0.97 2.64
N TYR A 80 18.98 -2.18 2.51
CA TYR A 80 19.75 -3.37 2.16
C TYR A 80 20.35 -3.28 0.74
N GLY A 81 19.55 -2.89 -0.25
CA GLY A 81 19.98 -2.77 -1.65
C GLY A 81 21.11 -1.75 -1.83
N TYR A 82 21.15 -0.69 -1.03
CA TYR A 82 22.26 0.28 -1.05
C TYR A 82 23.62 -0.37 -0.71
N TYR A 83 23.64 -1.31 0.24
CA TYR A 83 24.86 -2.03 0.66
C TYR A 83 25.09 -3.34 -0.09
N LEU A 84 24.20 -3.73 -1.01
CA LEU A 84 24.37 -4.95 -1.79
C LEU A 84 25.40 -4.70 -2.91
N GLU A 85 26.56 -5.36 -2.80
CA GLU A 85 27.69 -5.23 -3.75
C GLU A 85 27.70 -6.34 -4.83
N ASP A 86 27.05 -7.48 -4.55
CA ASP A 86 26.98 -8.64 -5.45
C ASP A 86 26.02 -8.37 -6.62
N LYS A 87 26.59 -8.22 -7.82
CA LYS A 87 25.86 -7.88 -9.06
C LYS A 87 24.89 -8.95 -9.55
N VAL A 88 25.14 -10.23 -9.22
CA VAL A 88 24.24 -11.32 -9.63
C VAL A 88 23.04 -11.35 -8.70
N LYS A 89 23.29 -11.20 -7.39
CA LYS A 89 22.21 -11.12 -6.39
C LYS A 89 21.39 -9.84 -6.52
N SER A 90 22.00 -8.73 -6.94
CA SER A 90 21.28 -7.45 -7.09
C SER A 90 20.16 -7.52 -8.12
N GLY A 91 20.38 -8.18 -9.26
CA GLY A 91 19.35 -8.28 -10.30
C GLY A 91 18.11 -9.05 -9.84
N PHE A 92 18.28 -10.20 -9.19
CA PHE A 92 17.15 -10.97 -8.65
C PHE A 92 16.48 -10.26 -7.47
N PHE A 93 17.26 -9.60 -6.61
CA PHE A 93 16.74 -8.80 -5.51
C PHE A 93 15.88 -7.63 -6.00
N GLU A 94 16.36 -6.85 -6.99
CA GLU A 94 15.64 -5.73 -7.58
C GLU A 94 14.34 -6.20 -8.26
N TYR A 95 14.36 -7.37 -8.91
CA TYR A 95 13.14 -7.97 -9.45
C TYR A 95 12.11 -8.28 -8.36
N LEU A 96 12.50 -8.97 -7.28
CA LEU A 96 11.60 -9.27 -6.17
C LEU A 96 11.10 -7.99 -5.47
N GLN A 97 11.98 -7.00 -5.29
CA GLN A 97 11.61 -5.70 -4.76
C GLN A 97 10.55 -5.02 -5.63
N GLY A 98 10.72 -5.04 -6.96
CA GLY A 98 9.75 -4.50 -7.91
C GLY A 98 8.39 -5.21 -7.87
N GLU A 99 8.38 -6.53 -7.75
CA GLU A 99 7.15 -7.32 -7.59
C GLU A 99 6.40 -6.94 -6.30
N ALA A 100 7.14 -6.78 -5.19
CA ALA A 100 6.58 -6.34 -3.91
C ALA A 100 6.03 -4.90 -3.98
N GLU A 101 6.73 -3.97 -4.64
CA GLU A 101 6.23 -2.61 -4.85
C GLU A 101 4.94 -2.57 -5.68
N SER A 102 4.91 -3.34 -6.77
CA SER A 102 3.74 -3.47 -7.64
C SER A 102 2.54 -4.12 -6.92
N GLY A 103 2.80 -5.16 -6.13
CA GLY A 103 1.80 -5.79 -5.27
C GLY A 103 1.22 -4.80 -4.25
N LEU A 104 2.09 -4.04 -3.59
CA LEU A 104 1.70 -3.06 -2.59
C LEU A 104 0.88 -1.93 -3.19
N GLU A 105 1.27 -1.40 -4.34
CA GLU A 105 0.55 -0.28 -4.94
C GLU A 105 -0.86 -0.69 -5.39
N ARG A 106 -1.02 -1.91 -5.91
CA ARG A 106 -2.35 -2.47 -6.22
C ARG A 106 -3.22 -2.62 -4.97
N LEU A 107 -2.67 -3.14 -3.87
CA LEU A 107 -3.38 -3.26 -2.61
C LEU A 107 -3.76 -1.89 -2.03
N HIS A 108 -2.82 -0.95 -2.03
CA HIS A 108 -3.02 0.40 -1.50
C HIS A 108 -4.06 1.17 -2.30
N GLN A 109 -4.00 1.12 -3.63
CA GLN A 109 -5.02 1.69 -4.52
C GLN A 109 -6.41 1.13 -4.22
N CYS A 110 -6.53 -0.17 -3.99
CA CYS A 110 -7.81 -0.80 -3.66
C CYS A 110 -8.33 -0.35 -2.28
N ALA A 111 -7.47 -0.31 -1.27
CA ALA A 111 -7.85 0.12 0.07
C ALA A 111 -8.18 1.62 0.16
N GLU A 112 -7.46 2.48 -0.56
CA GLU A 112 -7.61 3.94 -0.50
C GLU A 112 -8.70 4.45 -1.44
N LYS A 113 -8.71 4.03 -2.72
CA LYS A 113 -9.56 4.65 -3.73
C LYS A 113 -10.82 3.83 -4.01
N ASP A 114 -10.70 2.52 -4.19
CA ASP A 114 -11.87 1.69 -4.50
C ASP A 114 -12.86 1.69 -3.32
N LEU A 115 -12.36 1.72 -2.08
CA LEU A 115 -13.19 1.85 -0.87
C LEU A 115 -14.06 3.12 -0.86
N LEU A 116 -13.58 4.24 -1.43
CA LEU A 116 -14.32 5.51 -1.43
C LEU A 116 -15.62 5.44 -2.22
N ALA A 117 -15.71 4.56 -3.21
CA ALA A 117 -16.94 4.36 -3.98
C ALA A 117 -18.12 3.87 -3.11
N PHE A 118 -17.81 3.21 -2.00
CA PHE A 118 -18.80 2.65 -1.06
C PHE A 118 -19.09 3.57 0.13
N LEU A 119 -18.46 4.77 0.17
CA LEU A 119 -18.61 5.74 1.25
C LEU A 119 -19.39 6.99 0.79
N PRO A 120 -20.10 7.67 1.70
CA PRO A 120 -21.04 8.75 1.34
C PRO A 120 -20.38 10.06 0.86
N PHE A 121 -19.04 10.16 0.89
CA PHE A 121 -18.28 11.34 0.43
C PHE A 121 -17.75 11.20 -1.00
N SER A 122 -18.12 10.14 -1.73
CA SER A 122 -17.86 10.07 -3.17
C SER A 122 -18.50 11.29 -3.83
N LYS A 123 -17.73 12.06 -4.61
CA LYS A 123 -18.12 13.35 -5.22
C LYS A 123 -19.25 13.25 -6.27
N HIS A 124 -20.09 12.24 -6.22
CA HIS A 124 -21.34 12.21 -6.95
C HIS A 124 -22.42 12.80 -6.05
N ASP A 125 -22.44 14.13 -6.05
CA ASP A 125 -23.56 14.92 -5.57
C ASP A 125 -24.81 14.48 -6.36
N THR A 126 -25.88 14.19 -5.63
CA THR A 126 -27.25 13.96 -6.13
C THR A 126 -27.52 12.66 -6.92
N THR A 127 -28.32 11.78 -6.30
CA THR A 127 -29.25 10.79 -6.92
C THR A 127 -28.80 9.39 -7.36
N GLU A 128 -27.58 8.91 -7.11
CA GLU A 128 -27.23 7.51 -7.43
C GLU A 128 -27.19 6.61 -6.20
N ASP A 129 -27.95 5.50 -6.25
CA ASP A 129 -27.92 4.40 -5.29
C ASP A 129 -26.46 4.03 -4.98
N HIS A 130 -26.13 3.87 -3.69
CA HIS A 130 -24.87 3.26 -3.30
C HIS A 130 -24.64 1.96 -4.08
N PRO A 131 -23.38 1.61 -4.44
CA PRO A 131 -23.09 0.35 -5.10
C PRO A 131 -23.81 -0.80 -4.40
N SER A 132 -24.30 -1.78 -5.16
CA SER A 132 -25.07 -2.88 -4.61
C SER A 132 -24.27 -3.71 -3.59
N PRO A 133 -24.94 -4.43 -2.67
CA PRO A 133 -24.26 -5.38 -1.79
C PRO A 133 -23.45 -6.45 -2.54
N ALA A 134 -23.82 -6.78 -3.77
CA ALA A 134 -23.08 -7.69 -4.63
C ALA A 134 -21.72 -7.08 -5.05
N GLU A 135 -21.72 -5.83 -5.50
CA GLU A 135 -20.49 -5.08 -5.84
C GLU A 135 -19.58 -4.90 -4.61
N PHE A 136 -20.16 -4.66 -3.43
CA PHE A 136 -19.38 -4.65 -2.19
C PHE A 136 -18.77 -6.01 -1.87
N GLY A 137 -19.49 -7.11 -2.16
CA GLY A 137 -18.97 -8.47 -2.07
C GLY A 137 -17.76 -8.71 -2.99
N GLU A 138 -17.83 -8.24 -4.24
CA GLU A 138 -16.71 -8.32 -5.18
C GLU A 138 -15.51 -7.51 -4.70
N PHE A 139 -15.74 -6.29 -4.21
CA PHE A 139 -14.70 -5.47 -3.58
C PHE A 139 -14.03 -6.20 -2.40
N ARG A 140 -14.81 -6.83 -1.53
CA ARG A 140 -14.29 -7.62 -0.41
C ARG A 140 -13.37 -8.74 -0.87
N VAL A 141 -13.80 -9.52 -1.88
CA VAL A 141 -13.00 -10.61 -2.44
C VAL A 141 -11.70 -10.09 -3.05
N LYS A 142 -11.78 -9.00 -3.82
CA LYS A 142 -10.62 -8.34 -4.43
C LYS A 142 -9.62 -7.86 -3.38
N LEU A 143 -10.09 -7.13 -2.37
CA LEU A 143 -9.21 -6.56 -1.33
C LEU A 143 -8.55 -7.68 -0.51
N ALA A 144 -9.33 -8.67 -0.06
CA ALA A 144 -8.79 -9.80 0.69
C ALA A 144 -7.78 -10.63 -0.13
N GLY A 145 -8.03 -10.81 -1.43
CA GLY A 145 -7.10 -11.48 -2.34
C GLY A 145 -5.77 -10.73 -2.48
N LEU A 146 -5.82 -9.41 -2.66
CA LEU A 146 -4.62 -8.57 -2.71
C LEU A 146 -3.85 -8.56 -1.39
N THR A 147 -4.56 -8.50 -0.25
CA THR A 147 -3.95 -8.59 1.08
C THR A 147 -3.16 -9.90 1.23
N ARG A 148 -3.79 -11.03 0.89
CA ARG A 148 -3.14 -12.34 0.97
C ARG A 148 -1.93 -12.45 0.05
N TYR A 149 -2.05 -12.04 -1.22
CA TYR A 149 -0.94 -12.04 -2.16
C TYR A 149 0.27 -11.25 -1.61
N ASN A 150 0.02 -10.08 -1.04
CA ASN A 150 1.08 -9.26 -0.43
C ASN A 150 1.68 -9.89 0.83
N SER A 151 0.90 -10.65 1.61
CA SER A 151 1.45 -11.37 2.77
C SER A 151 2.39 -12.52 2.38
N GLU A 152 2.20 -13.11 1.20
CA GLU A 152 3.05 -14.20 0.69
C GLU A 152 4.32 -13.68 -0.02
N LEU A 153 4.34 -12.41 -0.43
CA LEU A 153 5.49 -11.75 -1.07
C LEU A 153 6.53 -11.18 -0.11
N LEU A 154 6.15 -10.94 1.15
CA LEU A 154 7.02 -10.41 2.21
C LEU A 154 7.62 -11.53 3.05
#